data_AF-A0A4R1EZ10-F1
#
_entry.id   AF-A0A4R1EZ10-F1
#
_cell.length_a   1.000
_cell.length_b   1.000
_cell.length_c   1.000
_cell.angle_alpha   90.00
_cell.angle_beta   90.00
_cell.angle_gamma   90.00
#
_symmetry.space_group_name_H-M   'P 1'
#
loop_
_entity.id
_entity.type
_entity.pdbx_description
1 polymer ?
#
loop_
_entity_poly.entity_id
_entity_poly.type
_entity_poly.pdbx_seq_one_letter_code
_entity_poly.pdbx_strand_id
1 'polypeptide(L)'
;MQIYLLWLAVAVSFLTFTIHTFVGGPRVAKPLLESKELPIASKWLNYYTWHITTIFTLLMGGGYAYVALHPDKPELVVFLTILTGAFSLLSVSVAIKGKINPFRFPSTSLFAAVCLLGLASLVI
;
A
#
# COMPACT_ATOMS: atom_id res chain seq x y z
N MET A 1 1.57 -2.74 24.36
CA MET A 1 0.79 -1.82 23.53
C MET A 1 1.22 -1.92 22.07
N GLN A 2 2.53 -1.83 21.81
CA GLN A 2 3.19 -2.19 20.54
C GLN A 2 2.58 -3.38 19.77
N ILE A 3 2.45 -4.56 20.37
CA ILE A 3 1.96 -5.78 19.67
C ILE A 3 0.54 -5.58 19.09
N TYR A 4 -0.36 -4.91 19.81
CA TYR A 4 -1.71 -4.64 19.31
C TYR A 4 -1.69 -3.67 18.12
N LEU A 5 -0.81 -2.67 18.14
CA LEU A 5 -0.61 -1.74 17.04
C LEU A 5 -0.03 -2.44 15.80
N LEU A 6 0.88 -3.41 15.99
CA LEU A 6 1.41 -4.22 14.90
C LEU A 6 0.31 -5.09 14.28
N TRP A 7 -0.51 -5.78 15.07
CA TRP A 7 -1.65 -6.54 14.53
C TRP A 7 -2.69 -5.67 13.83
N LEU A 8 -2.89 -4.43 14.30
CA LEU A 8 -3.73 -3.47 13.60
C LEU A 8 -3.09 -3.04 12.26
N ALA A 9 -1.78 -2.82 12.21
CA ALA A 9 -1.04 -2.55 10.97
C ALA A 9 -1.16 -3.72 9.97
N VAL A 10 -1.13 -4.97 10.46
CA VAL A 10 -1.40 -6.17 9.66
C VAL A 10 -2.81 -6.10 9.07
N ALA A 11 -3.83 -5.87 9.90
CA ALA A 11 -5.22 -5.82 9.45
C ALA A 11 -5.44 -4.73 8.37
N VAL A 12 -4.88 -3.53 8.56
CA VAL A 12 -4.99 -2.44 7.58
C VAL A 12 -4.20 -2.73 6.31
N SER A 13 -3.03 -3.37 6.41
CA SER A 13 -2.24 -3.79 5.24
C SER A 13 -2.99 -4.85 4.41
N PHE A 14 -3.58 -5.84 5.06
CA PHE A 14 -4.42 -6.85 4.39
C PHE A 14 -5.67 -6.25 3.78
N LEU A 15 -6.33 -5.31 4.47
CA LEU A 15 -7.45 -4.56 3.91
C LEU A 15 -7.02 -3.81 2.64
N THR A 16 -5.84 -3.18 2.67
CA THR A 16 -5.27 -2.47 1.51
C THR A 16 -5.03 -3.43 0.35
N PHE A 17 -4.44 -4.60 0.60
CA PHE A 17 -4.25 -5.67 -0.38
C PHE A 17 -5.59 -6.14 -0.99
N THR A 18 -6.61 -6.38 -0.16
CA THR A 18 -7.94 -6.82 -0.62
C THR A 18 -8.61 -5.75 -1.47
N ILE A 19 -8.61 -4.49 -1.04
CA ILE A 19 -9.18 -3.38 -1.80
C ILE A 19 -8.46 -3.22 -3.14
N HIS A 20 -7.12 -3.19 -3.12
CA HIS A 20 -6.31 -3.10 -4.33
C HIS A 20 -6.67 -4.21 -5.31
N THR A 21 -6.60 -5.47 -4.87
CA THR A 21 -6.77 -6.64 -5.73
C THR A 21 -8.19 -6.77 -6.27
N PHE A 22 -9.20 -6.75 -5.39
CA PHE A 22 -10.56 -7.16 -5.76
C PHE A 22 -11.48 -5.99 -6.10
N VAL A 23 -11.30 -4.82 -5.48
CA VAL A 23 -12.10 -3.62 -5.78
C VAL A 23 -11.43 -2.80 -6.88
N GLY A 24 -10.11 -2.64 -6.77
CA GLY A 24 -9.33 -1.88 -7.72
C GLY A 24 -9.19 -2.59 -9.08
N GLY A 25 -9.13 -3.92 -9.11
CA GLY A 25 -8.97 -4.69 -10.35
C GLY A 25 -10.04 -4.34 -11.41
N PRO A 26 -11.34 -4.51 -11.11
CA PRO A 26 -12.42 -4.16 -12.03
C PRO A 26 -12.53 -2.66 -12.34
N ARG A 27 -12.12 -1.78 -11.41
CA ARG A 27 -12.31 -0.32 -11.52
C ARG A 27 -11.13 0.42 -12.17
N VAL A 28 -9.93 -0.16 -12.14
CA VAL A 28 -8.69 0.50 -12.57
C VAL A 28 -7.94 -0.38 -13.58
N ALA A 29 -7.58 -1.61 -13.20
CA ALA A 29 -6.76 -2.47 -14.05
C ALA A 29 -7.49 -2.92 -15.33
N LYS A 30 -8.77 -3.31 -15.21
CA LYS A 30 -9.58 -3.72 -16.37
C LYS A 30 -9.78 -2.57 -17.39
N PRO A 31 -10.26 -1.37 -17.00
CA PRO A 31 -10.38 -0.24 -17.93
C PRO A 31 -9.06 0.17 -18.60
N LEU A 32 -7.93 0.08 -17.87
CA LEU A 32 -6.60 0.33 -18.42
C LEU A 32 -6.28 -0.63 -19.59
N LEU A 33 -6.54 -1.93 -19.42
CA LEU A 33 -6.27 -2.94 -20.44
C LEU A 33 -7.21 -2.83 -21.66
N GLU A 34 -8.46 -2.46 -21.41
CA GLU A 34 -9.50 -2.27 -22.42
C GLU A 34 -9.33 -0.97 -23.23
N SER A 35 -8.51 -0.02 -22.76
CA SER A 35 -8.25 1.22 -23.49
C SER A 35 -7.67 0.95 -24.90
N LYS A 36 -8.28 1.61 -25.89
CA LYS A 36 -7.85 1.62 -27.29
C LYS A 36 -6.86 2.74 -27.60
N GLU A 37 -6.71 3.70 -26.70
CA GLU A 37 -5.87 4.90 -26.88
C GLU A 37 -4.42 4.66 -26.47
N LEU A 38 -4.17 3.64 -25.63
CA LEU A 38 -2.86 3.34 -25.09
C LEU A 38 -2.12 2.27 -25.91
N PRO A 39 -0.84 2.48 -26.23
CA PRO A 39 0.01 1.45 -26.82
C PRO A 39 0.07 0.19 -25.96
N ILE A 40 0.15 -0.97 -26.61
CA ILE A 40 0.13 -2.28 -25.92
C ILE A 40 1.20 -2.40 -24.82
N ALA A 41 2.41 -1.89 -25.08
CA ALA A 41 3.50 -1.89 -24.11
C ALA A 41 3.17 -1.10 -22.83
N SER A 42 2.54 0.07 -22.97
CA SER A 42 2.15 0.90 -21.82
C SER A 42 1.10 0.20 -20.95
N LYS A 43 0.13 -0.47 -21.58
CA LYS A 43 -0.92 -1.20 -20.86
C LYS A 43 -0.35 -2.33 -20.01
N TRP A 44 0.49 -3.18 -20.61
CA TRP A 44 1.07 -4.32 -19.90
C TRP A 44 2.13 -3.93 -18.88
N LEU A 45 2.91 -2.86 -19.13
CA LEU A 45 3.83 -2.33 -18.13
C LEU A 45 3.06 -1.82 -16.90
N ASN A 46 1.99 -1.05 -17.09
CA ASN A 46 1.16 -0.59 -15.98
C ASN A 46 0.48 -1.77 -15.25
N TYR A 47 0.00 -2.78 -15.98
CA TYR A 47 -0.54 -4.01 -15.38
C TYR A 47 0.51 -4.83 -14.62
N TYR A 48 1.77 -4.80 -15.03
CA TYR A 48 2.86 -5.37 -14.25
C TYR A 48 3.10 -4.56 -12.95
N THR A 49 3.14 -3.23 -13.02
CA THR A 49 3.27 -2.38 -11.81
C THR A 49 2.11 -2.54 -10.83
N TRP A 50 0.91 -2.85 -11.35
CA TRP A 50 -0.25 -3.23 -10.55
C TRP A 50 0.03 -4.47 -9.69
N HIS A 51 0.60 -5.52 -10.29
CA HIS A 51 0.92 -6.77 -9.59
C HIS A 51 2.10 -6.62 -8.64
N ILE A 52 3.09 -5.78 -8.99
CA ILE A 52 4.14 -5.40 -8.03
C ILE A 52 3.49 -4.83 -6.77
N THR A 53 2.55 -3.91 -6.91
CA THR A 53 1.84 -3.30 -5.76
C THR A 53 1.04 -4.34 -4.97
N THR A 54 0.39 -5.29 -5.66
CA THR A 54 -0.29 -6.42 -5.02
C THR A 54 0.66 -7.24 -4.14
N ILE A 55 1.84 -7.58 -4.66
CA ILE A 55 2.85 -8.35 -3.93
C ILE A 55 3.38 -7.54 -2.74
N PHE A 56 3.74 -6.27 -2.94
CA PHE A 56 4.23 -5.41 -1.86
C PHE A 56 3.21 -5.28 -0.73
N THR A 57 1.96 -4.95 -1.02
CA THR A 57 0.92 -4.77 0.01
C THR A 57 0.68 -6.05 0.83
N LEU A 58 0.72 -7.23 0.20
CA LEU A 58 0.65 -8.51 0.88
C LEU A 58 1.86 -8.75 1.79
N LEU A 59 3.07 -8.59 1.25
CA LEU A 59 4.31 -8.84 1.98
C LEU A 59 4.53 -7.84 3.13
N MET A 60 4.07 -6.60 3.00
CA MET A 60 4.12 -5.61 4.07
C MET A 60 3.26 -6.04 5.26
N GLY A 61 2.04 -6.53 5.00
CA GLY A 61 1.21 -7.15 6.05
C GLY A 61 1.89 -8.36 6.69
N GLY A 62 2.51 -9.22 5.87
CA GLY A 62 3.33 -10.33 6.35
C GLY A 62 4.52 -9.89 7.22
N GLY A 63 5.19 -8.80 6.85
CA GLY A 63 6.31 -8.24 7.60
C GLY A 63 5.90 -7.72 8.98
N TYR A 64 4.79 -6.98 9.07
CA TYR A 64 4.26 -6.56 10.38
C TYR A 64 3.81 -7.77 11.22
N ALA A 65 3.20 -8.78 10.61
CA ALA A 65 2.80 -10.01 11.31
C ALA A 65 4.03 -10.78 11.83
N TYR A 66 5.10 -10.82 11.04
CA TYR A 66 6.34 -11.45 11.44
C TYR A 66 6.95 -10.77 12.67
N VAL A 67 6.99 -9.43 12.73
CA VAL A 67 7.49 -8.71 13.92
C VAL A 67 6.52 -8.84 15.09
N ALA A 68 5.20 -8.91 14.86
CA ALA A 68 4.24 -9.16 15.94
C ALA A 68 4.47 -10.53 16.61
N LEU A 69 4.95 -11.53 15.86
CA LEU A 69 5.34 -12.84 16.36
C LEU A 69 6.77 -12.88 16.91
N HIS A 70 7.65 -11.98 16.43
CA HIS A 70 9.06 -11.89 16.82
C HIS A 70 9.42 -10.42 17.13
N PRO A 71 9.08 -9.91 18.34
CA PRO A 71 9.17 -8.48 18.66
C PRO A 71 10.59 -7.92 18.74
N ASP A 72 11.61 -8.78 18.69
CA ASP A 72 13.04 -8.47 18.77
C ASP A 72 13.62 -7.82 17.50
N LYS A 73 12.79 -7.49 16.50
CA LYS A 73 13.19 -7.03 15.16
C LYS A 73 12.59 -5.68 14.77
N PRO A 74 12.83 -4.60 15.55
CA PRO A 74 12.24 -3.28 15.31
C PRO A 74 12.68 -2.67 13.97
N GLU A 75 13.85 -3.03 13.45
CA GLU A 75 14.40 -2.55 12.18
C GLU A 75 13.47 -2.83 10.99
N LEU A 76 12.75 -3.96 11.00
CA LEU A 76 11.78 -4.27 9.96
C LEU A 76 10.56 -3.35 10.02
N VAL A 77 10.12 -2.97 11.23
CA VAL A 77 9.03 -1.99 11.42
C VAL A 77 9.45 -0.62 10.92
N VAL A 78 10.69 -0.19 11.21
CA VAL A 78 11.25 1.07 10.68
C VAL A 78 11.24 1.07 9.15
N PHE A 79 11.77 0.01 8.54
CA PHE A 79 11.78 -0.13 7.08
C PHE A 79 10.37 -0.05 6.47
N LEU A 80 9.42 -0.83 7.00
CA LEU A 80 8.04 -0.85 6.52
C LEU A 80 7.34 0.51 6.72
N THR A 81 7.64 1.22 7.81
CA THR A 81 7.09 2.55 8.09
C THR A 81 7.61 3.58 7.09
N ILE A 82 8.91 3.58 6.79
CA ILE A 82 9.49 4.44 5.76
C ILE A 82 8.87 4.11 4.39
N LEU A 83 8.74 2.84 4.05
CA LEU A 83 8.20 2.38 2.78
C LEU A 83 6.73 2.80 2.58
N THR A 84 5.88 2.57 3.59
CA THR A 84 4.46 3.00 3.57
C THR A 84 4.34 4.53 3.49
N GLY A 85 5.16 5.27 4.23
CA GLY A 85 5.23 6.72 4.14
C GLY A 85 5.60 7.20 2.72
N ALA A 86 6.63 6.60 2.12
CA ALA A 86 7.06 6.91 0.77
C ALA A 86 5.96 6.63 -0.28
N PHE A 87 5.25 5.50 -0.16
CA PHE A 87 4.13 5.18 -1.05
C PHE A 87 2.95 6.13 -0.88
N SER A 88 2.64 6.56 0.34
CA SER A 88 1.61 7.59 0.58
C SER A 88 2.00 8.93 -0.06
N LEU A 89 3.24 9.39 0.13
CA LEU A 89 3.74 10.63 -0.48
C LEU A 89 3.78 10.56 -2.00
N LEU A 90 4.19 9.43 -2.57
CA LEU A 90 4.14 9.19 -4.01
C LEU A 90 2.69 9.24 -4.52
N SER A 91 1.76 8.60 -3.81
CA SER A 91 0.32 8.59 -4.14
C SER A 91 -0.25 10.02 -4.15
N VAL A 92 0.07 10.84 -3.15
CA VAL A 92 -0.29 12.27 -3.10
C VAL A 92 0.28 13.01 -4.31
N SER A 93 1.56 12.81 -4.61
CA SER A 93 2.25 13.50 -5.71
C SER A 93 1.64 13.17 -7.07
N VAL A 94 1.31 11.89 -7.29
CA VAL A 94 0.64 11.42 -8.51
C VAL A 94 -0.79 11.96 -8.60
N ALA A 95 -1.54 11.98 -7.50
CA ALA A 95 -2.90 12.53 -7.48
C ALA A 95 -2.90 14.02 -7.83
N ILE A 96 -2.01 14.81 -7.22
CA ILE A 96 -1.86 16.24 -7.53
C ILE A 96 -1.51 16.44 -9.01
N LYS A 97 -0.54 15.69 -9.53
CA LYS A 97 -0.15 15.77 -10.95
C LYS A 97 -1.30 15.38 -11.88
N GLY A 98 -2.12 14.42 -11.49
CA GLY A 98 -3.33 13.99 -12.19
C GLY A 98 -4.53 14.93 -12.01
N LYS A 99 -4.39 16.03 -11.25
CA LYS A 99 -5.50 16.94 -10.87
C LYS A 99 -6.65 16.22 -10.15
N ILE A 100 -6.31 15.18 -9.38
CA ILE A 100 -7.22 14.39 -8.55
C ILE A 100 -7.02 14.85 -7.10
N ASN A 101 -8.11 15.03 -6.34
CA ASN A 101 -8.00 15.25 -4.91
C ASN A 101 -7.27 14.04 -4.25
N PRO A 102 -6.14 14.23 -3.54
CA PRO A 102 -5.38 13.14 -2.94
C PRO A 102 -6.20 12.22 -2.03
N PHE A 103 -7.19 12.75 -1.31
CA PHE A 103 -8.08 11.94 -0.46
C PHE A 103 -9.06 11.06 -1.23
N ARG A 104 -9.29 11.34 -2.51
CA ARG A 104 -10.06 10.44 -3.39
C ARG A 104 -9.23 9.30 -3.97
N PHE A 105 -7.92 9.31 -3.72
CA PHE A 105 -7.01 8.26 -4.16
C PHE A 105 -6.76 7.29 -3.00
N PRO A 106 -7.39 6.10 -2.96
CA PRO A 106 -7.42 5.26 -1.75
C PRO A 106 -6.04 4.88 -1.20
N SER A 107 -5.05 4.74 -2.09
CA SER A 107 -3.68 4.43 -1.69
C SER A 107 -3.05 5.51 -0.82
N THR A 108 -3.43 6.79 -0.97
CA THR A 108 -2.91 7.88 -0.14
C THR A 108 -3.24 7.65 1.34
N SER A 109 -4.54 7.48 1.65
CA SER A 109 -5.02 7.32 3.02
C SER A 109 -4.70 5.95 3.61
N LEU A 110 -4.77 4.88 2.81
CA LEU A 110 -4.49 3.52 3.29
C LEU A 110 -3.02 3.35 3.67
N PHE A 111 -2.07 3.78 2.83
CA PHE A 111 -0.66 3.72 3.19
C PHE A 111 -0.29 4.67 4.33
N ALA A 112 -0.92 5.86 4.40
CA ALA A 112 -0.74 6.76 5.53
C ALA A 112 -1.20 6.12 6.86
N ALA A 113 -2.35 5.43 6.87
CA ALA A 113 -2.83 4.74 8.06
C ALA A 113 -1.87 3.64 8.52
N VAL A 114 -1.35 2.82 7.60
CA VAL A 114 -0.35 1.79 7.95
C VAL A 114 0.95 2.43 8.48
N CYS A 115 1.41 3.52 7.85
CA CYS A 115 2.59 4.26 8.29
C CYS A 115 2.43 4.78 9.73
N LEU A 116 1.28 5.41 10.03
CA LEU A 116 1.01 5.94 11.37
C LEU A 116 0.96 4.84 12.44
N LEU A 117 0.41 3.67 12.11
CA LEU A 117 0.40 2.52 13.01
C LEU A 117 1.81 1.95 13.24
N GLY A 118 2.61 1.82 12.18
CA GLY A 118 4.01 1.42 12.28
C GLY A 118 4.81 2.39 13.15
N LEU A 119 4.69 3.69 12.91
CA LEU A 119 5.33 4.73 13.70
C LEU A 119 4.88 4.69 15.17
N ALA A 120 3.58 4.60 15.43
CA ALA A 120 3.05 4.52 16.80
C ALA A 120 3.57 3.29 17.54
N SER A 121 3.70 2.14 16.85
CA SER A 121 4.24 0.92 17.45
C SER A 121 5.72 1.02 17.85
N LEU A 122 6.48 1.96 17.27
CA LEU A 122 7.88 2.19 17.62
C LEU A 122 8.07 3.10 18.83
N VAL A 123 7.05 3.90 19.16
CA VAL A 123 7.13 4.94 20.20
C VAL A 123 6.48 4.49 21.51
N ILE A 124 5.64 3.45 21.49
CA ILE A 124 4.77 3.04 22.59
C ILE A 124 4.93 1.56 22.97
#